data_AF-A0A6I1MR80-F1
#
_entry.id   AF-A0A6I1MR80-F1
#
_cell.length_a   1.000
_cell.length_b   1.000
_cell.length_c   1.000
_cell.angle_alpha   90.00
_cell.angle_beta   90.00
_cell.angle_gamma   90.00
#
_symmetry.space_group_name_H-M   'P 1'
#
loop_
_entity.id
_entity.type
_entity.pdbx_description
1 polymer ?
#
loop_
_entity_poly.entity_id
_entity_poly.type
_entity_poly.pdbx_seq_one_letter_code
_entity_poly.pdbx_strand_id
1 'polypeptide(L)'
;MKSVTENDEVCTTQRAAEILGVSVSSVQQLVESGAIDAWKTRGGHRRIPMTAVLAYKGHAGGTTPAAPTAPAPRRPGREQATILVVEDNPMQRTLYQKHLGAWNLPAQLVFCENGYQALLEVARRQPDIVVTDIVMDGIDGYELLNTIVNDPQLRPMHIAIVSALGEADLDARGGLPPGVVFFSKPVNYDELRGYLRAGCAQFVRAAK
;
A
#
# COMPACT_ATOMS: atom_id res chain seq x y z
N MET A 1 41.15 6.78 -20.20
CA MET A 1 40.77 7.99 -19.42
C MET A 1 39.27 8.18 -19.52
N LYS A 2 38.54 8.17 -18.40
CA LYS A 2 37.19 8.74 -18.31
C LYS A 2 37.31 10.03 -17.51
N SER A 3 37.10 11.15 -18.21
CA SER A 3 37.09 12.50 -17.67
C SER A 3 35.91 12.65 -16.72
N VAL A 4 36.23 12.97 -15.47
CA VAL A 4 35.29 13.43 -14.45
C VAL A 4 34.96 14.89 -14.79
N THR A 5 33.73 15.16 -15.24
CA THR A 5 33.10 16.49 -15.14
C THR A 5 32.33 16.47 -13.82
N GLU A 6 32.84 17.01 -12.72
CA GLU A 6 32.91 18.44 -12.38
C GLU A 6 31.49 19.06 -12.30
N ASN A 7 31.07 19.26 -11.04
CA ASN A 7 29.82 19.89 -10.55
C ASN A 7 28.49 19.08 -10.63
N ASP A 8 28.39 18.00 -9.85
CA ASP A 8 27.08 17.48 -9.44
C ASP A 8 26.46 18.45 -8.44
N GLU A 9 25.50 19.27 -8.89
CA GLU A 9 24.71 20.13 -8.00
C GLU A 9 24.05 19.26 -6.93
N VAL A 10 24.34 19.51 -5.65
CA VAL A 10 23.83 18.71 -4.54
C VAL A 10 22.63 19.39 -3.89
N CYS A 11 21.56 18.63 -3.66
CA CYS A 11 20.34 19.13 -3.05
C CYS A 11 20.09 18.50 -1.66
N THR A 12 19.23 19.16 -0.88
CA THR A 12 18.76 18.63 0.41
C THR A 12 17.64 17.64 0.19
N THR A 13 17.34 16.84 1.21
CA THR A 13 16.19 15.92 1.20
C THR A 13 14.86 16.66 0.95
N GLN A 14 14.70 17.87 1.48
CA GLN A 14 13.52 18.72 1.19
C GLN A 14 13.45 19.11 -0.28
N ARG A 15 14.56 19.57 -0.86
CA ARG A 15 14.57 19.98 -2.26
C ARG A 15 14.39 18.79 -3.22
N ALA A 16 14.95 17.63 -2.89
CA ALA A 16 14.70 16.40 -3.62
C ALA A 16 13.21 15.97 -3.56
N ALA A 17 12.57 16.15 -2.40
CA ALA A 17 11.16 15.84 -2.20
C ALA A 17 10.25 16.71 -3.10
N GLU A 18 10.54 18.01 -3.17
CA GLU A 18 9.86 18.94 -4.09
C GLU A 18 10.02 18.54 -5.57
N ILE A 19 11.23 18.13 -5.97
CA ILE A 19 11.54 17.79 -7.38
C ILE A 19 10.88 16.48 -7.80
N LEU A 20 10.80 15.52 -6.86
CA LEU A 20 10.16 14.21 -7.05
C LEU A 20 8.65 14.24 -6.81
N GLY A 21 8.11 15.30 -6.19
CA GLY A 21 6.70 15.39 -5.83
C GLY A 21 6.29 14.43 -4.72
N VAL A 22 7.20 14.07 -3.81
CA VAL A 22 6.95 13.15 -2.68
C VAL A 22 7.27 13.83 -1.36
N SER A 23 6.94 13.18 -0.24
CA SER A 23 7.27 13.70 1.09
C SER A 23 8.76 13.61 1.41
N VAL A 24 9.24 14.44 2.35
CA VAL A 24 10.64 14.42 2.81
C VAL A 24 11.02 13.07 3.42
N SER A 25 10.10 12.42 4.16
CA SER A 25 10.32 11.09 4.74
C SER A 25 10.43 10.01 3.66
N SER A 26 9.65 10.10 2.58
CA SER A 26 9.78 9.22 1.41
C SER A 26 11.17 9.33 0.79
N VAL A 27 11.71 10.54 0.64
CA VAL A 27 13.10 10.72 0.16
C VAL A 27 14.12 10.16 1.16
N GLN A 28 13.90 10.29 2.47
CA GLN A 28 14.78 9.70 3.48
C GLN A 28 14.81 8.17 3.38
N GLN A 29 13.65 7.53 3.19
CA GLN A 29 13.55 6.08 3.00
C GLN A 29 14.17 5.62 1.68
N LEU A 30 13.99 6.37 0.58
CA LEU A 30 14.66 6.08 -0.70
C LEU A 30 16.18 6.15 -0.57
N VAL A 31 16.69 7.08 0.23
CA VAL A 31 18.11 7.15 0.53
C VAL A 31 18.57 6.01 1.44
N GLU A 32 17.80 5.67 2.47
CA GLU A 32 18.16 4.60 3.42
C GLU A 32 18.12 3.21 2.81
N SER A 33 17.21 2.99 1.87
CA SER A 33 17.14 1.76 1.06
C SER A 33 18.20 1.70 -0.05
N GLY A 34 18.92 2.80 -0.29
CA GLY A 34 19.91 2.90 -1.37
C GLY A 34 19.32 3.08 -2.77
N ALA A 35 18.01 3.34 -2.88
CA ALA A 35 17.34 3.61 -4.15
C ALA A 35 17.71 4.99 -4.75
N ILE A 36 18.09 5.94 -3.89
CA ILE A 36 18.69 7.22 -4.28
C ILE A 36 20.01 7.36 -3.55
N ASP A 37 21.10 7.50 -4.31
CA ASP A 37 22.42 7.75 -3.74
C ASP A 37 22.45 9.07 -2.96
N ALA A 38 22.90 9.01 -1.71
CA ALA A 38 23.15 10.20 -0.90
C ALA A 38 24.16 9.90 0.21
N TRP A 39 24.78 10.95 0.74
CA TRP A 39 25.68 10.85 1.89
C TRP A 39 25.32 11.84 2.98
N LYS A 40 25.76 11.54 4.21
CA LYS A 40 25.68 12.47 5.34
C LYS A 40 26.98 13.26 5.45
N THR A 41 26.87 14.57 5.66
CA THR A 41 28.02 15.42 6.01
C THR A 41 28.37 15.26 7.49
N ARG A 42 29.56 15.74 7.90
CA ARG A 42 29.99 15.73 9.32
C ARG A 42 29.00 16.43 10.27
N GLY A 43 28.17 17.34 9.76
CA GLY A 43 27.10 18.02 10.51
C GLY A 43 25.73 17.33 10.46
N GLY A 44 25.64 16.05 10.09
CA GLY A 44 24.40 15.26 10.15
C GLY A 44 23.41 15.45 8.99
N HIS A 45 23.57 16.50 8.19
CA HIS A 45 22.70 16.78 7.04
C HIS A 45 23.02 15.88 5.84
N ARG A 46 21.98 15.38 5.16
CA ARG A 46 22.09 14.59 3.93
C ARG A 46 22.33 15.48 2.70
N ARG A 47 23.12 14.99 1.75
CA ARG A 47 23.36 15.59 0.44
C ARG A 47 23.07 14.55 -0.63
N ILE A 48 22.21 14.92 -1.56
CA ILE A 48 21.72 14.05 -2.63
C ILE A 48 22.15 14.68 -3.96
N PRO A 49 22.91 13.98 -4.83
CA PRO A 49 23.22 14.46 -6.17
C PRO A 49 21.94 14.74 -6.96
N MET A 50 21.89 15.87 -7.64
CA MET A 50 20.75 16.18 -8.52
C MET A 50 20.63 15.15 -9.64
N THR A 51 21.74 14.58 -10.10
CA THR A 51 21.77 13.45 -11.06
C THR A 51 21.07 12.21 -10.51
N ALA A 52 21.24 11.86 -9.23
CA ALA A 52 20.55 10.72 -8.62
C ALA A 52 19.03 10.97 -8.54
N VAL A 53 18.62 12.17 -8.15
CA VAL A 53 17.20 12.56 -8.06
C VAL A 53 16.55 12.63 -9.45
N LEU A 54 17.23 13.22 -10.44
CA LEU A 54 16.73 13.31 -11.81
C LEU A 54 16.76 11.96 -12.52
N ALA A 55 17.75 11.11 -12.26
CA ALA A 55 17.78 9.73 -12.75
C ALA A 55 16.59 8.95 -12.19
N TYR A 56 16.29 9.08 -10.89
CA TYR A 56 15.10 8.47 -10.29
C TYR A 56 13.81 8.97 -10.97
N LYS A 57 13.72 10.28 -11.25
CA LYS A 57 12.60 10.89 -12.01
C LYS A 57 12.53 10.43 -13.47
N GLY A 58 13.69 10.21 -14.11
CA GLY A 58 13.80 9.76 -15.50
C GLY A 58 13.43 8.28 -15.68
N HIS A 59 13.73 7.44 -14.69
CA HIS A 59 13.23 6.05 -14.64
C HIS A 59 11.73 6.00 -14.29
N ALA A 60 11.18 7.04 -13.65
CA ALA A 60 9.74 7.21 -13.46
C ALA A 60 8.99 7.69 -14.73
N GLY A 61 9.70 8.01 -15.82
CA GLY A 61 9.13 8.50 -17.09
C GLY A 61 8.71 7.42 -18.09
N GLY A 62 8.76 6.14 -17.70
CA GLY A 62 8.38 4.99 -18.54
C GLY A 62 7.06 4.34 -18.16
N THR A 63 6.04 5.12 -17.78
CA THR A 63 4.67 4.59 -17.58
C THR A 63 3.66 5.57 -18.15
N THR A 64 3.37 5.46 -19.45
CA THR A 64 2.11 5.94 -20.05
C THR A 64 0.94 5.28 -19.29
N PRO A 65 -0.22 5.94 -19.17
CA PRO A 65 -1.21 5.64 -18.15
C PRO A 65 -1.77 4.24 -18.37
N ALA A 66 -1.48 3.34 -17.44
CA ALA A 66 -2.07 2.02 -17.40
C ALA A 66 -3.57 2.17 -17.07
N ALA A 67 -4.37 2.18 -18.13
CA ALA A 67 -5.72 1.65 -18.13
C ALA A 67 -5.76 0.33 -17.32
N PRO A 68 -6.91 -0.03 -16.71
CA PRO A 68 -6.99 -0.92 -15.55
C PRO A 68 -6.30 -2.26 -15.84
N THR A 69 -5.06 -2.39 -15.39
CA THR A 69 -4.26 -3.59 -15.63
C THR A 69 -4.76 -4.71 -14.74
N ALA A 70 -5.24 -5.75 -15.40
CA ALA A 70 -5.59 -7.05 -14.87
C ALA A 70 -4.58 -7.57 -13.81
N PRO A 71 -5.04 -8.42 -12.87
CA PRO A 71 -4.23 -8.84 -11.73
C PRO A 71 -2.95 -9.57 -12.17
N ALA A 72 -1.87 -9.28 -11.42
CA ALA A 72 -0.53 -9.86 -11.52
C ALA A 72 -0.56 -11.41 -11.36
N PRO A 73 0.54 -12.14 -11.67
CA PRO A 73 0.48 -13.59 -11.89
C PRO A 73 -0.01 -14.34 -10.64
N ARG A 74 -0.96 -15.25 -10.89
CA ARG A 74 -1.77 -15.96 -9.90
C ARG A 74 -0.93 -17.00 -9.15
N ARG A 75 -1.03 -17.05 -7.82
CA ARG A 75 -0.54 -18.19 -7.05
C ARG A 75 -1.41 -19.42 -7.33
N PRO A 76 -0.85 -20.56 -7.75
CA PRO A 76 -1.65 -21.75 -7.93
C PRO A 76 -2.00 -22.38 -6.57
N GLY A 77 -3.25 -22.87 -6.42
CA GLY A 77 -3.52 -24.05 -5.57
C GLY A 77 -4.18 -23.87 -4.18
N ARG A 78 -4.98 -22.84 -3.90
CA ARG A 78 -5.76 -22.77 -2.64
C ARG A 78 -7.26 -22.97 -2.87
N GLU A 79 -7.87 -23.90 -2.11
CA GLU A 79 -9.34 -24.14 -2.12
C GLU A 79 -10.14 -22.98 -1.53
N GLN A 80 -9.51 -22.15 -0.70
CA GLN A 80 -10.11 -21.02 -0.02
C GLN A 80 -9.16 -19.83 -0.02
N ALA A 81 -9.72 -18.62 -0.20
CA ALA A 81 -8.96 -17.39 -0.05
C ALA A 81 -8.70 -17.06 1.43
N THR A 82 -7.76 -16.17 1.73
CA THR A 82 -7.60 -15.59 3.06
C THR A 82 -7.97 -14.11 3.02
N ILE A 83 -8.89 -13.70 3.89
CA ILE A 83 -9.31 -12.30 4.03
C ILE A 83 -8.83 -11.79 5.39
N LEU A 84 -8.03 -10.74 5.37
CA LEU A 84 -7.60 -10.00 6.56
C LEU A 84 -8.48 -8.76 6.73
N VAL A 85 -9.10 -8.61 7.90
CA VAL A 85 -9.89 -7.43 8.26
C VAL A 85 -9.21 -6.71 9.40
N VAL A 86 -8.95 -5.41 9.23
CA VAL A 86 -8.27 -4.56 10.21
C VAL A 86 -9.23 -3.45 10.62
N GLU A 87 -9.63 -3.47 11.89
CA GLU A 87 -10.57 -2.53 12.47
C GLU A 87 -10.21 -2.41 13.94
N ASP A 88 -9.90 -1.21 14.42
CA ASP A 88 -9.45 -0.96 15.79
C ASP A 88 -10.64 -0.91 16.76
N ASN A 89 -11.79 -0.41 16.32
CA ASN A 89 -12.99 -0.36 17.12
C ASN A 89 -13.56 -1.77 17.39
N PRO A 90 -13.60 -2.24 18.65
CA PRO A 90 -14.01 -3.60 18.97
C PRO A 90 -15.47 -3.89 18.57
N MET A 91 -16.36 -2.89 18.65
CA MET A 91 -17.77 -3.05 18.30
C MET A 91 -17.97 -3.18 16.78
N GLN A 92 -17.25 -2.39 15.99
CA GLN A 92 -17.26 -2.52 14.52
C GLN A 92 -16.63 -3.84 14.08
N ARG A 93 -15.52 -4.25 14.72
CA ARG A 93 -14.87 -5.55 14.49
C ARG A 93 -15.83 -6.71 14.76
N THR A 94 -16.61 -6.68 15.85
CA THR A 94 -17.66 -7.68 16.11
C THR A 94 -18.76 -7.69 15.05
N LEU A 95 -19.17 -6.52 14.55
CA LEU A 95 -20.15 -6.46 13.45
C LEU A 95 -19.59 -7.10 12.17
N TYR A 96 -18.36 -6.79 11.78
CA TYR A 96 -17.71 -7.45 10.65
C TYR A 96 -17.63 -8.96 10.83
N GLN A 97 -17.21 -9.46 12.01
CA GLN A 97 -17.17 -10.89 12.30
C GLN A 97 -18.53 -11.56 12.08
N LYS A 98 -19.62 -10.94 12.57
CA LYS A 98 -20.97 -11.46 12.41
C LYS A 98 -21.44 -11.45 10.95
N HIS A 99 -21.25 -10.32 10.25
CA HIS A 99 -21.71 -10.18 8.87
C HIS A 99 -20.92 -11.08 7.91
N LEU A 100 -19.58 -11.01 7.94
CA LEU A 100 -18.72 -11.79 7.05
C LEU A 100 -18.83 -13.29 7.35
N GLY A 101 -18.93 -13.67 8.62
CA GLY A 101 -19.14 -15.06 9.03
C GLY A 101 -20.45 -15.65 8.51
N ALA A 102 -21.51 -14.84 8.39
CA ALA A 102 -22.80 -15.27 7.86
C ALA A 102 -22.83 -15.41 6.33
N TRP A 103 -21.84 -14.88 5.60
CA TRP A 103 -21.85 -14.86 4.14
C TRP A 103 -21.41 -16.17 3.48
N ASN A 104 -20.85 -17.12 4.24
CA ASN A 104 -20.36 -18.41 3.76
C ASN A 104 -19.43 -18.27 2.53
N LEU A 105 -18.55 -17.27 2.55
CA LEU A 105 -17.53 -17.11 1.51
C LEU A 105 -16.53 -18.28 1.59
N PRO A 106 -15.97 -18.74 0.46
CA PRO A 106 -14.91 -19.74 0.43
C PRO A 106 -13.59 -19.10 0.86
N ALA A 107 -13.53 -18.62 2.10
CA ALA A 107 -12.41 -17.88 2.62
C ALA A 107 -12.22 -18.09 4.13
N GLN A 108 -10.96 -18.11 4.55
CA GLN A 108 -10.56 -17.97 5.93
C GLN A 108 -10.55 -16.49 6.32
N LEU A 109 -11.28 -16.14 7.38
CA LEU A 109 -11.30 -14.78 7.93
C LEU A 109 -10.25 -14.63 9.04
N VAL A 110 -9.45 -13.58 8.97
CA VAL A 110 -8.48 -13.16 9.99
C VAL A 110 -8.81 -11.73 10.40
N PHE A 111 -8.83 -11.45 11.69
CA PHE A 111 -9.16 -10.12 12.22
C PHE A 111 -7.97 -9.57 13.01
N CYS A 112 -7.62 -8.33 12.76
CA CYS A 112 -6.59 -7.58 13.46
C CYS A 112 -7.17 -6.31 14.07
N GLU A 113 -6.58 -5.89 15.18
CA GLU A 113 -7.06 -4.73 15.95
C GLU A 113 -6.27 -3.46 15.67
N ASN A 114 -5.23 -3.53 14.84
CA ASN A 114 -4.39 -2.41 14.45
C ASN A 114 -3.48 -2.76 13.27
N GLY A 115 -2.85 -1.74 12.67
CA GLY A 115 -1.92 -1.87 11.55
C GLY A 115 -0.68 -2.72 11.86
N TYR A 116 -0.18 -2.71 13.11
CA TYR A 116 1.00 -3.53 13.48
C TYR A 116 0.71 -5.03 13.38
N GLN A 117 -0.39 -5.48 14.00
CA GLN A 117 -0.84 -6.86 13.89
C GLN A 117 -1.13 -7.23 12.44
N ALA A 118 -1.73 -6.31 11.66
CA ALA A 118 -2.00 -6.52 10.25
C ALA A 118 -0.71 -6.76 9.45
N LEU A 119 0.34 -5.96 9.65
CA LEU A 119 1.64 -6.16 8.99
C LEU A 119 2.26 -7.52 9.32
N LEU A 120 2.18 -7.95 10.58
CA LEU A 120 2.65 -9.28 10.98
C LEU A 120 1.86 -10.40 10.28
N GLU A 121 0.54 -10.28 10.19
CA GLU A 121 -0.30 -11.26 9.50
C GLU A 121 -0.07 -11.25 7.98
N VAL A 122 0.14 -10.08 7.38
CA VAL A 122 0.49 -9.93 5.96
C VAL A 122 1.80 -10.66 5.67
N ALA A 123 2.83 -10.44 6.48
CA ALA A 123 4.12 -11.13 6.31
C ALA A 123 4.00 -12.65 6.52
N ARG A 124 3.21 -13.08 7.51
CA ARG A 124 3.08 -14.50 7.88
C ARG A 124 2.21 -15.31 6.93
N ARG A 125 1.06 -14.78 6.53
CA ARG A 125 0.01 -15.53 5.81
C ARG A 125 -0.10 -15.14 4.36
N GLN A 126 0.33 -13.91 4.03
CA GLN A 126 0.17 -13.28 2.72
C GLN A 126 -1.29 -13.43 2.24
N PRO A 127 -2.22 -12.72 2.89
CA PRO A 127 -3.64 -12.83 2.60
C PRO A 127 -3.92 -12.43 1.15
N ASP A 128 -5.04 -12.91 0.63
CA ASP A 128 -5.46 -12.63 -0.75
C ASP A 128 -6.26 -11.32 -0.83
N ILE A 129 -6.95 -10.97 0.26
CA ILE A 129 -7.74 -9.75 0.38
C ILE A 129 -7.47 -9.09 1.73
N VAL A 130 -7.25 -7.78 1.73
CA VAL A 130 -7.19 -6.94 2.94
C VAL A 130 -8.35 -5.95 2.90
N VAL A 131 -9.07 -5.86 4.01
CA VAL A 131 -10.06 -4.81 4.29
C VAL A 131 -9.57 -4.06 5.51
N THR A 132 -9.22 -2.79 5.39
CA THR A 132 -8.65 -2.01 6.51
C THR A 132 -9.41 -0.71 6.71
N ASP A 133 -9.58 -0.30 7.97
CA ASP A 133 -9.82 1.12 8.24
C ASP A 133 -8.55 1.91 7.91
N ILE A 134 -8.72 3.12 7.38
CA ILE A 134 -7.62 4.09 7.20
C ILE A 134 -7.40 4.91 8.47
N VAL A 135 -8.47 5.23 9.20
CA VAL A 135 -8.40 6.01 10.43
C VAL A 135 -8.36 5.02 11.60
N MET A 136 -7.15 4.74 12.10
CA MET A 136 -6.94 3.96 13.31
C MET A 136 -6.12 4.77 14.31
N ASP A 137 -6.36 4.57 15.60
CA ASP A 137 -5.47 5.11 16.63
C ASP A 137 -4.12 4.36 16.60
N GLY A 138 -3.03 5.07 16.31
CA GLY A 138 -1.66 4.53 16.32
C GLY A 138 -1.04 4.36 14.93
N ILE A 139 -0.74 3.11 14.52
CA ILE A 139 -0.19 2.84 13.18
C ILE A 139 -1.27 3.13 12.13
N ASP A 140 -0.95 4.08 11.25
CA ASP A 140 -1.86 4.62 10.24
C ASP A 140 -2.18 3.55 9.19
N GLY A 141 -3.45 3.41 8.80
CA GLY A 141 -3.85 2.51 7.71
C GLY A 141 -3.15 2.85 6.39
N TYR A 142 -2.67 4.08 6.24
CA TYR A 142 -1.78 4.48 5.15
C TYR A 142 -0.40 3.81 5.18
N GLU A 143 0.18 3.56 6.36
CA GLU A 143 1.48 2.89 6.47
C GLU A 143 1.37 1.41 6.07
N LEU A 144 0.30 0.74 6.49
CA LEU A 144 -0.05 -0.60 6.04
C LEU A 144 -0.21 -0.64 4.52
N LEU A 145 -0.98 0.30 3.98
CA LEU A 145 -1.24 0.41 2.55
C LEU A 145 0.04 0.63 1.74
N ASN A 146 0.87 1.58 2.16
CA ASN A 146 2.14 1.89 1.52
C ASN A 146 3.10 0.69 1.58
N THR A 147 3.16 -0.02 2.69
CA THR A 147 4.00 -1.21 2.83
C THR A 147 3.59 -2.29 1.83
N ILE A 148 2.29 -2.55 1.71
CA ILE A 148 1.75 -3.56 0.81
C ILE A 148 2.00 -3.18 -0.65
N VAL A 149 1.67 -1.95 -1.05
CA VAL A 149 1.74 -1.52 -2.47
C VAL A 149 3.18 -1.45 -2.97
N ASN A 150 4.11 -1.07 -2.08
CA ASN A 150 5.53 -0.96 -2.42
C ASN A 150 6.27 -2.31 -2.41
N ASP A 151 5.68 -3.39 -1.91
CA ASP A 151 6.26 -4.74 -1.98
C ASP A 151 5.71 -5.51 -3.20
N PRO A 152 6.53 -5.77 -4.24
CA PRO A 152 6.11 -6.53 -5.41
C PRO A 152 5.58 -7.94 -5.10
N GLN A 153 6.00 -8.56 -4.00
CA GLN A 153 5.53 -9.89 -3.60
C GLN A 153 4.12 -9.86 -3.01
N LEU A 154 3.68 -8.70 -2.52
CA LEU A 154 2.36 -8.47 -1.93
C LEU A 154 1.35 -7.87 -2.92
N ARG A 155 1.81 -7.37 -4.08
CA ARG A 155 0.96 -6.81 -5.15
C ARG A 155 -0.19 -7.69 -5.68
N PRO A 156 -0.14 -9.04 -5.65
CA PRO A 156 -1.30 -9.83 -6.05
C PRO A 156 -2.52 -9.66 -5.14
N MET A 157 -2.36 -9.02 -3.97
CA MET A 157 -3.40 -8.87 -2.96
C MET A 157 -4.43 -7.81 -3.36
N HIS A 158 -5.71 -8.10 -3.17
CA HIS A 158 -6.77 -7.10 -3.30
C HIS A 158 -6.89 -6.29 -2.02
N ILE A 159 -6.94 -4.96 -2.14
CA ILE A 159 -6.98 -4.06 -0.99
C ILE A 159 -8.24 -3.21 -1.06
N ALA A 160 -9.04 -3.28 0.00
CA ALA A 160 -10.16 -2.37 0.23
C ALA A 160 -9.91 -1.56 1.48
N ILE A 161 -10.20 -0.27 1.38
CA ILE A 161 -10.19 0.65 2.50
C ILE A 161 -11.61 1.00 2.85
N VAL A 162 -11.89 1.00 4.15
CA VAL A 162 -13.12 1.50 4.71
C VAL A 162 -12.81 2.77 5.49
N SER A 163 -13.41 3.91 5.19
CA SER A 163 -13.14 5.12 5.99
C SER A 163 -14.33 6.07 6.09
N ALA A 164 -14.36 6.83 7.17
CA ALA A 164 -15.25 7.98 7.32
C ALA A 164 -14.69 9.25 6.68
N LEU A 165 -13.43 9.25 6.21
CA LEU A 165 -12.84 10.39 5.51
C LEU A 165 -13.56 10.66 4.19
N GLY A 166 -13.77 11.94 3.89
CA GLY A 166 -14.24 12.37 2.57
C GLY A 166 -13.12 12.33 1.54
N GLU A 167 -13.49 12.35 0.26
CA GLU A 167 -12.52 12.35 -0.86
C GLU A 167 -11.47 13.47 -0.73
N ALA A 168 -11.87 14.67 -0.31
CA ALA A 168 -10.94 15.79 -0.10
C ALA A 168 -9.89 15.51 0.99
N ASP A 169 -10.26 14.81 2.06
CA ASP A 169 -9.33 14.45 3.14
C ASP A 169 -8.39 13.31 2.73
N LEU A 170 -8.88 12.39 1.88
CA LEU A 170 -8.06 11.36 1.24
C LEU A 170 -7.04 11.99 0.28
N ASP A 171 -7.48 12.90 -0.58
CA ASP A 171 -6.62 13.62 -1.51
C ASP A 171 -5.56 14.45 -0.79
N ALA A 172 -5.94 15.15 0.28
CA ALA A 172 -5.01 15.90 1.12
C ALA A 172 -3.93 15.02 1.77
N ARG A 173 -4.20 13.72 1.92
CA ARG A 173 -3.27 12.71 2.45
C ARG A 173 -2.51 11.95 1.37
N GLY A 174 -2.61 12.38 0.11
CA GLY A 174 -1.91 11.78 -1.02
C GLY A 174 -2.76 10.83 -1.87
N GLY A 175 -4.07 10.76 -1.61
CA GLY A 175 -5.02 9.94 -2.34
C GLY A 175 -4.85 8.45 -2.09
N LEU A 176 -5.54 7.65 -2.91
CA LEU A 176 -5.45 6.20 -2.86
C LEU A 176 -4.53 5.67 -3.98
N PRO A 177 -3.65 4.70 -3.68
CA PRO A 177 -2.88 4.02 -4.69
C PRO A 177 -3.78 3.35 -5.75
N PRO A 178 -3.31 3.24 -7.00
CA PRO A 178 -4.05 2.56 -8.05
C PRO A 178 -4.43 1.12 -7.67
N GLY A 179 -5.68 0.73 -7.94
CA GLY A 179 -6.18 -0.62 -7.68
C GLY A 179 -6.72 -0.86 -6.26
N VAL A 180 -6.64 0.14 -5.39
CA VAL A 180 -7.26 0.11 -4.06
C VAL A 180 -8.73 0.51 -4.17
N VAL A 181 -9.62 -0.32 -3.60
CA VAL A 181 -11.05 -0.03 -3.55
C VAL A 181 -11.38 0.77 -2.30
N PHE A 182 -12.29 1.73 -2.40
CA PHE A 182 -12.73 2.55 -1.28
C PHE A 182 -14.20 2.30 -0.93
N PHE A 183 -14.49 2.19 0.36
CA PHE A 183 -15.83 2.13 0.93
C PHE A 183 -15.98 3.24 1.97
N SER A 184 -16.95 4.13 1.78
CA SER A 184 -17.28 5.14 2.79
C SER A 184 -18.00 4.50 3.97
N LYS A 185 -17.73 4.98 5.20
CA LYS A 185 -18.57 4.71 6.38
C LYS A 185 -19.81 5.64 6.32
N PRO A 186 -21.03 5.14 6.61
CA PRO A 186 -21.36 3.77 7.00
C PRO A 186 -21.25 2.79 5.83
N VAL A 187 -20.64 1.63 6.09
CA VAL A 187 -20.38 0.63 5.04
C VAL A 187 -21.67 0.03 4.50
N ASN A 188 -21.79 0.01 3.17
CA ASN A 188 -22.77 -0.81 2.50
C ASN A 188 -22.29 -2.28 2.48
N TYR A 189 -22.89 -3.10 3.34
CA TYR A 189 -22.53 -4.51 3.48
C TYR A 189 -22.82 -5.35 2.22
N ASP A 190 -23.79 -4.96 1.39
CA ASP A 190 -24.08 -5.69 0.14
C ASP A 190 -22.99 -5.44 -0.91
N GLU A 191 -22.49 -4.20 -1.00
CA GLU A 191 -21.36 -3.86 -1.87
C GLU A 191 -20.07 -4.54 -1.40
N LEU A 192 -19.78 -4.48 -0.09
CA LEU A 192 -18.63 -5.16 0.49
C LEU A 192 -18.69 -6.68 0.24
N ARG A 193 -19.87 -7.29 0.42
CA ARG A 193 -20.08 -8.72 0.12
C ARG A 193 -19.84 -9.02 -1.36
N GLY A 194 -20.32 -8.16 -2.26
CA GLY A 194 -20.10 -8.29 -3.70
C GLY A 194 -18.62 -8.28 -4.06
N TYR A 195 -17.87 -7.32 -3.50
CA TYR A 195 -16.43 -7.20 -3.66
C TYR A 195 -15.68 -8.42 -3.13
N LEU A 196 -15.91 -8.84 -1.89
CA LEU A 196 -15.23 -9.99 -1.29
C LEU A 196 -15.53 -11.28 -2.05
N ARG A 197 -16.79 -11.51 -2.45
CA ARG A 197 -17.17 -12.68 -3.25
C ARG A 197 -16.44 -12.71 -4.60
N ALA A 198 -16.34 -11.56 -5.27
CA ALA A 198 -15.61 -11.46 -6.53
C ALA A 198 -14.10 -11.72 -6.33
N GLY A 199 -13.51 -11.14 -5.28
CA GLY A 199 -12.12 -11.38 -4.91
C GLY A 199 -11.84 -12.85 -4.64
N CYS A 200 -12.62 -13.51 -3.78
CA CYS A 200 -12.45 -14.93 -3.47
C CYS A 200 -12.53 -15.81 -4.73
N ALA A 201 -13.48 -15.53 -5.63
CA ALA A 201 -13.62 -16.29 -6.86
C ALA A 201 -12.39 -16.21 -7.78
N GLN A 202 -11.66 -15.08 -7.77
CA GLN A 202 -10.45 -14.91 -8.58
C GLN A 202 -9.29 -15.75 -8.05
N PHE A 203 -9.16 -15.89 -6.73
CA PHE A 203 -8.09 -16.69 -6.12
C PHE A 203 -8.41 -18.19 -6.07
N VAL A 204 -9.66 -18.58 -5.82
CA VAL A 204 -10.08 -20.00 -5.81
C VAL A 204 -10.05 -20.62 -7.21
N ARG A 205 -10.36 -19.86 -8.27
CA ARG A 205 -10.29 -20.34 -9.66
C ARG A 205 -8.87 -20.55 -10.17
N ALA A 206 -7.85 -20.03 -9.50
CA ALA A 206 -6.45 -20.26 -9.85
C ALA A 206 -5.90 -21.60 -9.35
N ALA A 207 -6.70 -22.36 -8.57
CA ALA A 207 -6.32 -23.63 -7.97
C ALA A 207 -6.79 -24.89 -8.73
N LYS A 208 -7.62 -24.72 -9.77
CA LYS A 208 -8.09 -25.78 -10.66
C LYS A 208 -7.43 -25.64 -12.03
#